data_AF-Q692S2-F1
#
_entry.id   AF-Q692S2-F1
#
_cell.length_a   1.000
_cell.length_b   1.000
_cell.length_c   1.000
_cell.angle_alpha   90.00
_cell.angle_beta   90.00
_cell.angle_gamma   90.00
#
_symmetry.space_group_name_H-M   'P 1'
#
loop_
_entity.id
_entity.type
_entity.pdbx_description
1 polymer ?
#
loop_
_entity_poly.entity_id
_entity_poly.type
_entity_poly.pdbx_seq_one_letter_code
_entity_poly.pdbx_strand_id
1 'polypeptide(L)'
;MERVKSVQLKDGRVLDADIVVVGVGARPLTTLFKGQVDEDKGGIKTDAFFKTSVPDVYAVGDVATFPMKMYNDIRRVEHVDHSRKSAEQAVKA
;
A
#
# COMPACT_ATOMS: atom_id res chain seq x y z
N MET A 1 -1.59 33.32 -9.39
CA MET A 1 -1.52 31.96 -8.82
C MET A 1 -0.86 32.06 -7.46
N GLU A 2 -1.47 31.49 -6.45
CA GLU A 2 -0.91 31.45 -5.11
C GLU A 2 0.31 30.51 -5.09
N ARG A 3 1.41 30.94 -4.48
CA ARG A 3 2.63 30.15 -4.31
C ARG A 3 2.93 30.02 -2.82
N VAL A 4 3.48 28.87 -2.44
CA VAL A 4 4.04 28.69 -1.10
C VAL A 4 5.13 29.74 -0.88
N LYS A 5 5.20 30.27 0.34
CA LYS A 5 6.22 31.24 0.76
C LYS A 5 7.02 30.73 1.94
N SER A 6 6.38 29.99 2.83
CA SER A 6 7.02 29.42 4.00
C SER A 6 6.25 28.22 4.55
N VAL A 7 6.92 27.46 5.42
CA VAL A 7 6.36 26.35 6.20
C VAL A 7 6.49 26.69 7.67
N GLN A 8 5.37 26.73 8.39
CA GLN A 8 5.36 26.88 9.83
C GLN A 8 5.47 25.51 10.50
N LEU A 9 6.51 25.32 11.31
CA LEU A 9 6.72 24.11 12.09
C LEU A 9 5.99 24.20 13.44
N LYS A 10 5.69 23.03 14.02
CA LYS A 10 4.99 22.93 15.31
C LYS A 10 5.73 23.63 16.46
N ASP A 11 7.06 23.74 16.38
CA ASP A 11 7.89 24.41 17.38
C ASP A 11 7.95 25.94 17.23
N GLY A 12 7.18 26.51 16.29
CA GLY A 12 7.08 27.94 16.05
C GLY A 12 8.08 28.48 15.02
N ARG A 13 9.05 27.68 14.56
CA ARG A 13 9.94 28.10 13.46
C ARG A 13 9.17 28.28 12.16
N VAL A 14 9.60 29.23 11.36
CA VAL A 14 9.10 29.49 10.01
C VAL A 14 10.26 29.31 9.04
N LEU A 15 10.10 28.42 8.07
CA LEU A 15 11.09 28.15 7.02
C LEU A 15 10.61 28.77 5.72
N ASP A 16 11.34 29.72 5.15
CA ASP A 16 11.02 30.25 3.81
C ASP A 16 11.23 29.15 2.75
N ALA A 17 10.30 29.04 1.82
CA ALA A 17 10.31 28.02 0.78
C ALA A 17 9.54 28.45 -0.47
N ASP A 18 10.20 28.38 -1.63
CA ASP A 18 9.56 28.58 -2.94
C ASP A 18 8.86 27.31 -3.45
N ILE A 19 9.30 26.14 -2.97
CA ILE A 19 8.78 24.81 -3.34
C ILE A 19 8.73 23.92 -2.09
N VAL A 20 7.65 23.15 -1.96
CA VAL A 20 7.50 22.10 -0.94
C VAL A 20 7.15 20.78 -1.63
N VAL A 21 7.86 19.71 -1.27
CA VAL A 21 7.59 18.33 -1.73
C VAL A 21 7.12 17.51 -0.53
N VAL A 22 6.01 16.79 -0.68
CA VAL A 22 5.38 16.03 0.42
C VAL A 22 5.54 14.53 0.17
N GLY A 23 6.12 13.83 1.15
CA GLY A 23 6.22 12.37 1.17
C GLY A 23 5.96 11.84 2.57
N VAL A 24 4.69 11.64 2.92
CA VAL A 24 4.23 11.23 4.27
C VAL A 24 3.63 9.82 4.29
N GLY A 25 3.99 9.00 3.30
CA GLY A 25 3.45 7.66 3.09
C GLY A 25 2.23 7.63 2.19
N ALA A 26 1.81 6.41 1.82
CA ALA A 26 0.64 6.14 1.01
C ALA A 26 -0.35 5.25 1.76
N ARG A 27 -1.57 5.15 1.25
CA ARG A 27 -2.58 4.18 1.70
C ARG A 27 -2.94 3.26 0.53
N PRO A 28 -3.08 1.96 0.74
CA PRO A 28 -3.62 1.04 -0.26
C PRO A 28 -4.95 1.52 -0.81
N LEU A 29 -5.11 1.45 -2.14
CA LEU A 29 -6.34 1.88 -2.81
C LEU A 29 -7.40 0.76 -2.83
N THR A 30 -7.95 0.41 -1.66
CA THR A 30 -8.90 -0.71 -1.52
C THR A 30 -10.38 -0.32 -1.56
N THR A 31 -10.69 0.99 -1.65
CA THR A 31 -12.05 1.52 -1.46
C THR A 31 -13.10 0.90 -2.39
N LEU A 32 -12.73 0.53 -3.62
CA LEU A 32 -13.63 -0.09 -4.59
C LEU A 32 -14.14 -1.48 -4.16
N PHE A 33 -13.40 -2.17 -3.28
CA PHE A 33 -13.65 -3.55 -2.88
C PHE A 33 -14.13 -3.68 -1.42
N LYS A 34 -14.33 -2.55 -0.74
CA LYS A 34 -14.71 -2.52 0.67
C LYS A 34 -16.00 -3.32 0.90
N GLY A 35 -15.93 -4.29 1.81
CA GLY A 35 -17.06 -5.17 2.14
C GLY A 35 -17.38 -6.24 1.09
N GLN A 36 -16.61 -6.34 0.00
CA GLN A 36 -16.74 -7.36 -1.03
C GLN A 36 -15.64 -8.44 -0.92
N VAL A 37 -14.50 -8.09 -0.33
CA VAL A 37 -13.36 -8.99 -0.04
C VAL A 37 -12.94 -8.85 1.41
N ASP A 38 -12.25 -9.85 1.94
CA ASP A 38 -11.65 -9.79 3.27
C ASP A 38 -10.49 -8.79 3.27
N GLU A 39 -10.44 -7.91 4.27
CA GLU A 39 -9.37 -6.94 4.45
C GLU A 39 -8.62 -7.21 5.77
N ASP A 40 -7.29 -7.05 5.75
CA ASP A 40 -6.44 -7.15 6.94
C ASP A 40 -5.20 -6.25 6.77
N LYS A 41 -4.65 -5.73 7.87
CA LYS A 41 -3.48 -4.83 7.93
C LYS A 41 -3.54 -3.66 6.91
N GLY A 42 -4.75 -3.18 6.64
CA GLY A 42 -5.02 -2.07 5.72
C GLY A 42 -4.93 -2.41 4.23
N GLY A 43 -4.88 -3.70 3.86
CA GLY A 43 -4.90 -4.20 2.49
C GLY A 43 -5.94 -5.31 2.28
N ILE A 44 -6.06 -5.79 1.05
CA ILE A 44 -6.88 -6.93 0.66
C ILE A 44 -6.16 -8.20 1.13
N LYS A 45 -6.83 -9.00 1.95
CA LYS A 45 -6.29 -10.27 2.45
C LYS A 45 -6.26 -11.31 1.33
N THR A 46 -5.15 -12.02 1.25
CA THR A 46 -4.93 -13.07 0.26
C THR A 46 -4.31 -14.32 0.86
N ASP A 47 -4.40 -15.42 0.13
CA ASP A 47 -3.63 -16.64 0.41
C ASP A 47 -2.19 -16.55 -0.14
N ALA A 48 -1.43 -17.65 -0.07
CA ALA A 48 -0.04 -17.70 -0.56
C ALA A 48 0.10 -17.62 -2.09
N PHE A 49 -1.02 -17.68 -2.81
CA PHE A 49 -1.11 -17.58 -4.26
C PHE A 49 -1.77 -16.26 -4.70
N PHE A 50 -1.94 -15.32 -3.76
CA PHE A 50 -2.54 -14.01 -3.97
C PHE A 50 -4.05 -14.03 -4.34
N LYS A 51 -4.74 -15.16 -4.09
CA LYS A 51 -6.20 -15.27 -4.23
C LYS A 51 -6.88 -14.56 -3.07
N THR A 52 -7.92 -13.79 -3.35
CA THR A 52 -8.74 -13.12 -2.32
C THR A 52 -9.80 -14.08 -1.76
N SER A 53 -10.69 -13.60 -0.88
CA SER A 53 -11.84 -14.40 -0.43
C SER A 53 -12.92 -14.60 -1.49
N VAL A 54 -12.85 -13.87 -2.62
CA VAL A 54 -13.76 -14.04 -3.76
C VAL A 54 -13.06 -14.91 -4.83
N PRO A 55 -13.71 -15.98 -5.34
CA PRO A 55 -13.15 -16.83 -6.39
C PRO A 55 -12.74 -16.02 -7.63
N ASP A 56 -11.62 -16.42 -8.23
CA ASP A 56 -11.04 -15.82 -9.45
C ASP A 56 -10.68 -14.32 -9.33
N VAL A 57 -10.71 -13.76 -8.12
CA VAL A 57 -10.24 -12.40 -7.82
C VAL A 57 -8.92 -12.48 -7.05
N TYR A 58 -7.92 -11.76 -7.54
CA TYR A 58 -6.56 -11.72 -7.00
C TYR A 58 -6.18 -10.29 -6.59
N ALA A 59 -5.29 -10.17 -5.60
CA ALA A 59 -4.68 -8.89 -5.21
C ALA A 59 -3.17 -9.03 -5.07
N VAL A 60 -2.41 -8.13 -5.71
CA VAL A 60 -0.94 -8.16 -5.76
C VAL A 60 -0.34 -6.78 -5.44
N GLY A 61 0.96 -6.74 -5.14
CA GLY A 61 1.66 -5.49 -4.82
C GLY A 61 1.14 -4.82 -3.54
N ASP A 62 1.17 -3.49 -3.53
CA ASP A 62 1.01 -2.67 -2.31
C ASP A 62 -0.35 -2.86 -1.60
N VAL A 63 -1.37 -3.29 -2.33
CA VAL A 63 -2.71 -3.56 -1.79
C VAL A 63 -2.83 -4.93 -1.14
N ALA A 64 -1.88 -5.85 -1.38
CA ALA A 64 -1.99 -7.24 -0.94
C ALA A 64 -1.45 -7.44 0.47
N THR A 65 -2.29 -7.99 1.33
CA THR A 65 -1.91 -8.55 2.62
C THR A 65 -1.82 -10.07 2.47
N PHE A 66 -0.62 -10.63 2.61
CA PHE A 66 -0.30 -12.01 2.22
C PHE A 66 0.51 -12.75 3.31
N PRO A 67 0.52 -14.09 3.33
CA PRO A 67 1.37 -14.86 4.22
C PRO A 67 2.84 -14.75 3.82
N MET A 68 3.63 -14.06 4.64
CA MET A 68 5.07 -13.94 4.46
C MET A 68 5.78 -15.14 5.10
N LYS A 69 5.90 -16.23 4.32
CA LYS A 69 6.40 -17.55 4.75
C LYS A 69 7.67 -17.49 5.61
N MET A 70 8.64 -16.65 5.25
CA MET A 70 9.93 -16.58 5.95
C MET A 70 9.81 -16.16 7.43
N TYR A 71 8.74 -15.45 7.80
CA TYR A 71 8.49 -15.00 9.17
C TYR A 71 7.27 -15.68 9.81
N ASN A 72 6.61 -16.60 9.09
CA ASN A 72 5.37 -17.25 9.53
C ASN A 72 4.32 -16.23 10.06
N ASP A 73 4.15 -15.11 9.35
CA ASP A 73 3.26 -14.00 9.71
C ASP A 73 2.58 -13.43 8.45
N ILE A 74 1.47 -12.72 8.63
CA ILE A 74 0.74 -12.03 7.59
C ILE A 74 1.29 -10.60 7.45
N ARG A 75 1.64 -10.15 6.25
CA ARG A 75 2.17 -8.80 6.03
C ARG A 75 1.67 -8.15 4.75
N ARG A 76 1.81 -6.84 4.71
CA ARG A 76 1.67 -5.98 3.52
C ARG A 76 2.96 -5.18 3.39
N VAL A 77 3.47 -5.02 2.17
CA VAL A 77 4.71 -4.29 1.91
C VAL A 77 4.56 -3.39 0.69
N GLU A 78 5.30 -2.29 0.67
CA GLU A 78 5.31 -1.31 -0.43
C GLU A 78 6.69 -1.37 -1.12
N HIS A 79 7.03 -2.56 -1.64
CA HIS A 79 8.33 -2.86 -2.24
C HIS A 79 8.18 -3.18 -3.72
N VAL A 80 8.93 -2.50 -4.59
CA VAL A 80 8.89 -2.73 -6.05
C VAL A 80 9.20 -4.19 -6.45
N ASP A 81 10.10 -4.86 -5.74
CA ASP A 81 10.42 -6.28 -5.99
C ASP A 81 9.25 -7.20 -5.62
N HIS A 82 8.54 -6.89 -4.54
CA HIS A 82 7.31 -7.60 -4.17
C HIS A 82 6.23 -7.42 -5.23
N SER A 83 6.01 -6.20 -5.73
CA SER A 83 5.00 -5.93 -6.76
C SER A 83 5.24 -6.77 -8.02
N ARG A 84 6.49 -6.88 -8.46
CA ARG A 84 6.88 -7.74 -9.59
C ARG A 84 6.60 -9.22 -9.31
N LYS A 85 7.13 -9.75 -8.20
CA LYS A 85 7.07 -11.18 -7.88
C LYS A 85 5.68 -11.67 -7.49
N SER A 86 4.88 -10.82 -6.83
CA SER A 86 3.48 -11.16 -6.51
C SER A 86 2.62 -11.22 -7.76
N ALA A 87 2.82 -10.30 -8.71
CA ALA A 87 2.15 -10.37 -10.01
C ALA A 87 2.51 -11.67 -10.76
N GLU A 88 3.79 -12.03 -10.83
CA GLU A 88 4.21 -13.31 -11.44
C GLU A 88 3.61 -14.53 -10.73
N GLN A 89 3.53 -14.49 -9.40
CA GLN A 89 2.99 -15.60 -8.61
C GLN A 89 1.49 -15.78 -8.84
N ALA A 90 0.71 -14.69 -8.87
CA ALA A 90 -0.73 -14.74 -9.13
C ALA A 90 -1.05 -15.33 -10.51
N VAL A 91 -0.24 -15.04 -11.53
CA VAL A 91 -0.41 -15.58 -12.89
C VAL A 91 -0.08 -17.08 -12.97
N LYS A 92 0.81 -17.59 -12.11
CA LYS A 92 1.21 -19.01 -12.09
C LYS A 92 0.21 -19.92 -11.35
N ALA A 93 -0.80 -19.34 -10.69
CA ALA A 93 -1.68 -20.01 -9.71
C ALA A 93 -2.97 -20.59 -10.29
#